data_AF-A0AAD4BQP2-F1
#
_entry.id   AF-A0AAD4BQP2-F1
#
_cell.length_a   1.000
_cell.length_b   1.000
_cell.length_c   1.000
_cell.angle_alpha   90.00
_cell.angle_beta   90.00
_cell.angle_gamma   90.00
#
_symmetry.space_group_name_H-M   'P 1'
#
loop_
_entity.id
_entity.type
_entity.pdbx_description
1 polymer ?
#
loop_
_entity_poly.entity_id
_entity_poly.type
_entity_poly.pdbx_seq_one_letter_code
_entity_poly.pdbx_strand_id
1 'polypeptide(L)'
;MHAPCALGDLPVIEISSDEDRDEDGELPVVDLQKRVAQPDGELDLASTGDDSIISLHDNDSIVVNTSQKISTARLVPGVETGTAKFPSSFYAVNLHKAFSTFKATNRLRLETQFENFFQLPWKSSTYYNHRARWLNVPHDARDNAVTAEYTEDGQYSRFLAVHAAKDAEVKAAKRKL
;
A
#
# COMPACT_ATOMS: atom_id res chain seq x y z
N MET A 1 5.50 -33.27 -50.19
CA MET A 1 4.04 -33.17 -49.96
C MET A 1 3.82 -31.92 -49.13
N HIS A 2 3.32 -30.86 -49.77
CA HIS A 2 3.09 -29.55 -49.17
C HIS A 2 1.67 -29.50 -48.61
N ALA A 3 1.50 -29.01 -47.38
CA ALA A 3 0.21 -28.60 -46.84
C ALA A 3 0.37 -27.20 -46.23
N PRO A 4 -0.35 -26.17 -46.72
CA PRO A 4 -0.38 -24.85 -46.10
C PRO A 4 -1.41 -24.84 -44.96
N CYS A 5 -0.96 -24.50 -43.74
CA CYS A 5 -1.85 -24.21 -42.63
C CYS A 5 -2.49 -22.82 -42.82
N ALA A 6 -3.82 -22.81 -42.86
CA ALA A 6 -4.66 -21.64 -43.05
C ALA A 6 -4.48 -20.61 -41.93
N LEU A 7 -4.27 -19.34 -42.30
CA LEU A 7 -4.51 -18.20 -41.41
C LEU A 7 -6.02 -18.09 -41.18
N GLY A 8 -6.44 -18.22 -39.93
CA GLY A 8 -7.77 -17.88 -39.49
C GLY A 8 -7.93 -16.36 -39.42
N ASP A 9 -8.92 -15.87 -40.16
CA ASP A 9 -9.46 -14.53 -40.13
C ASP A 9 -10.05 -14.25 -38.74
N LEU A 10 -9.55 -13.23 -38.03
CA LEU A 10 -10.11 -12.77 -36.76
C LEU A 10 -11.09 -11.61 -37.04
N PRO A 11 -12.29 -11.62 -36.46
CA PRO A 11 -13.25 -10.55 -36.68
C PRO A 11 -12.76 -9.23 -36.08
N VAL A 12 -12.77 -8.19 -36.90
CA VAL A 12 -12.61 -6.78 -36.51
C VAL A 12 -13.80 -6.38 -35.64
N ILE A 13 -13.54 -6.03 -34.39
CA ILE A 13 -14.52 -5.42 -33.49
C ILE A 13 -14.34 -3.90 -33.62
N GLU A 14 -15.16 -3.26 -34.45
CA GLU A 14 -15.31 -1.80 -34.44
C GLU A 14 -16.11 -1.40 -33.21
N ILE A 15 -15.45 -0.72 -32.28
CA ILE A 15 -16.09 -0.12 -31.11
C ILE A 15 -16.29 1.36 -31.44
N SER A 16 -17.42 1.68 -32.07
CA SER A 16 -17.95 3.04 -32.10
C SER A 16 -18.75 3.27 -30.83
N SER A 17 -18.29 4.19 -29.98
CA SER A 17 -19.15 4.80 -28.96
C SER A 17 -18.79 6.28 -28.85
N ASP A 18 -19.49 7.00 -29.72
CA ASP A 18 -19.92 8.39 -29.59
C ASP A 18 -20.69 8.52 -28.26
N GLU A 19 -20.15 9.27 -27.29
CA GLU A 19 -20.94 9.84 -26.19
C GLU A 19 -20.43 11.25 -25.94
N ASP A 20 -21.02 12.20 -26.67
CA ASP A 20 -21.14 13.60 -26.27
C ASP A 20 -21.80 13.68 -24.89
N ARG A 21 -21.12 14.32 -23.94
CA ARG A 21 -21.69 14.65 -22.64
C ARG A 21 -21.33 16.08 -22.27
N ASP A 22 -22.08 17.01 -22.86
CA ASP A 22 -22.35 18.31 -22.29
C ASP A 22 -23.24 18.12 -21.05
N GLU A 23 -22.75 18.46 -19.86
CA GLU A 23 -23.57 19.01 -18.77
C GLU A 23 -22.67 19.73 -17.75
N ASP A 24 -22.63 21.04 -17.92
CA ASP A 24 -22.47 22.12 -16.96
C ASP A 24 -23.11 21.83 -15.57
N GLY A 25 -22.38 21.08 -14.74
CA GLY A 25 -22.70 20.91 -13.32
C GLY A 25 -22.15 22.04 -12.46
N GLU A 26 -22.93 23.12 -12.32
CA GLU A 26 -22.74 24.17 -11.32
C GLU A 26 -22.70 23.55 -9.90
N LEU A 27 -21.57 23.68 -9.20
CA LEU A 27 -21.41 23.15 -7.84
C LEU A 27 -22.11 24.09 -6.84
N PRO A 28 -23.06 23.60 -6.00
CA PRO A 28 -23.65 24.42 -4.95
C PRO A 28 -22.61 24.73 -3.87
N VAL A 29 -22.36 26.03 -3.67
CA VAL A 29 -21.60 26.58 -2.54
C VAL A 29 -22.45 26.36 -1.28
N VAL A 30 -22.23 25.24 -0.59
CA VAL A 30 -22.83 25.03 0.73
C VAL A 30 -22.00 25.76 1.79
N ASP A 31 -22.57 26.90 2.21
CA ASP A 31 -22.17 27.73 3.34
C ASP A 31 -22.13 26.91 4.64
N LEU A 32 -20.92 26.63 5.13
CA LEU A 32 -20.72 25.88 6.38
C LEU A 32 -20.77 26.84 7.59
N GLN A 33 -21.90 27.51 7.79
CA GLN A 33 -22.18 28.25 9.01
C GLN A 33 -22.68 27.33 10.13
N LYS A 34 -21.77 27.08 11.08
CA LYS A 34 -22.00 27.27 12.52
C LYS A 34 -23.33 26.71 13.08
N ARG A 35 -23.29 25.47 13.57
CA ARG A 35 -24.18 25.01 14.65
C ARG A 35 -23.37 24.45 15.82
N VAL A 36 -23.14 25.33 16.80
CA VAL A 36 -22.87 24.97 18.18
C VAL A 36 -24.20 24.48 18.76
N ALA A 37 -24.28 23.22 19.13
CA ALA A 37 -25.37 22.68 19.94
C ALA A 37 -24.76 22.25 21.28
N GLN A 38 -25.15 22.94 22.35
CA GLN A 38 -24.92 22.53 23.73
C GLN A 38 -25.82 21.33 24.04
N PRO A 39 -25.32 20.31 24.77
CA PRO A 39 -26.19 19.39 25.48
C PRO A 39 -26.32 19.82 26.95
N ASP A 40 -27.40 20.55 27.25
CA ASP A 40 -27.98 20.60 28.60
C ASP A 40 -28.99 19.44 28.68
N GLY A 41 -28.66 18.43 29.48
CA GLY A 41 -29.41 17.18 29.58
C GLY A 41 -29.09 16.45 30.87
N GLU A 42 -29.51 17.08 31.97
CA GLU A 42 -29.75 16.49 33.29
C GLU A 42 -30.66 15.26 33.17
N LEU A 43 -30.21 14.09 33.63
CA LEU A 43 -31.08 12.97 34.02
C LEU A 43 -30.46 12.15 35.17
N ASP A 44 -31.14 12.30 36.30
CA ASP A 44 -31.39 11.44 37.46
C ASP A 44 -30.57 10.19 37.82
N LEU A 45 -30.44 10.12 39.15
CA LEU A 45 -29.86 9.09 40.00
C LEU A 45 -30.77 7.86 40.14
N ALA A 46 -30.21 6.67 39.90
CA ALA A 46 -30.58 5.41 40.59
C ALA A 46 -29.36 4.46 40.47
N SER A 47 -28.50 4.34 41.49
CA SER A 47 -28.63 3.56 42.73
C SER A 47 -28.99 2.09 42.51
N THR A 48 -27.98 1.23 42.72
CA THR A 48 -27.92 -0.16 43.26
C THR A 48 -26.80 -0.87 42.48
N GLY A 49 -25.58 -1.01 43.00
CA GLY A 49 -25.26 -1.78 44.19
C GLY A 49 -24.88 -3.21 43.77
N ASP A 50 -23.62 -3.44 43.41
CA ASP A 50 -22.96 -4.73 43.65
C ASP A 50 -21.45 -4.52 43.78
N ASP A 51 -20.96 -4.94 44.94
CA ASP A 51 -19.62 -4.76 45.47
C ASP A 51 -18.80 -5.98 45.03
N SER A 52 -17.97 -5.81 43.99
CA SER A 52 -16.95 -6.81 43.62
C SER A 52 -15.59 -6.13 43.63
N ILE A 53 -15.01 -6.08 44.83
CA ILE A 53 -13.61 -5.74 45.09
C ILE A 53 -12.75 -6.87 44.51
N ILE A 54 -12.31 -6.69 43.26
CA ILE A 54 -11.24 -7.52 42.70
C ILE A 54 -9.92 -6.90 43.19
N SER A 55 -9.43 -7.39 44.33
CA SER A 55 -8.05 -7.20 44.72
C SER A 55 -7.14 -7.90 43.72
N LEU A 56 -6.49 -7.13 42.86
CA LEU A 56 -5.30 -7.58 42.12
C LEU A 56 -4.09 -6.83 42.67
N HIS A 57 -3.40 -7.56 43.54
CA HIS A 57 -2.08 -7.26 44.07
C HIS A 57 -1.04 -7.12 42.96
N ASP A 58 -0.10 -6.24 43.26
CA ASP A 58 1.31 -6.18 42.86
C ASP A 58 1.73 -6.10 41.38
N ASN A 59 2.32 -4.94 41.08
CA ASN A 59 3.66 -4.79 40.55
C ASN A 59 4.21 -5.97 39.74
N ASP A 60 3.90 -5.98 38.45
CA ASP A 60 4.92 -6.38 37.47
C ASP A 60 5.21 -5.15 36.62
N SER A 61 6.29 -4.45 36.98
CA SER A 61 6.94 -3.51 36.09
C SER A 61 7.39 -4.29 34.88
N ILE A 62 6.55 -4.35 33.85
CA ILE A 62 6.88 -4.90 32.55
C ILE A 62 7.94 -3.97 31.95
N VAL A 63 9.20 -4.21 32.34
CA VAL A 63 10.35 -3.87 31.54
C VAL A 63 10.18 -4.72 30.31
N VAL A 64 9.51 -4.18 29.29
CA VAL A 64 9.49 -4.75 27.96
C VAL A 64 10.92 -4.63 27.45
N ASN A 65 11.78 -5.54 27.89
CA ASN A 65 13.04 -5.83 27.27
C ASN A 65 12.68 -6.52 25.95
N THR A 66 12.18 -5.72 24.99
CA THR A 66 12.01 -6.11 23.60
C THR A 66 13.41 -6.21 22.97
N SER A 67 14.26 -7.03 23.56
CA SER A 67 15.14 -7.93 22.81
C SER A 67 14.29 -9.12 22.36
N GLN A 68 13.12 -8.85 21.76
CA GLN A 68 12.68 -9.74 20.70
C GLN A 68 13.78 -9.61 19.67
N LYS A 69 14.67 -10.60 19.71
CA LYS A 69 15.39 -11.12 18.55
C LYS A 69 14.35 -11.11 17.45
N ILE A 70 14.30 -10.02 16.68
CA ILE A 70 13.40 -9.89 15.55
C ILE A 70 13.94 -10.99 14.67
N SER A 71 13.29 -12.16 14.68
CA SER A 71 13.64 -13.30 13.86
C SER A 71 13.86 -12.72 12.49
N THR A 72 15.12 -12.62 12.09
CA THR A 72 15.55 -11.94 10.86
C THR A 72 14.70 -12.57 9.79
N ALA A 73 13.63 -11.87 9.39
CA ALA A 73 12.60 -12.45 8.57
C ALA A 73 13.35 -12.89 7.33
N ARG A 74 13.49 -14.20 7.17
CA ARG A 74 14.42 -14.84 6.25
C ARG A 74 14.13 -14.18 4.91
N LEU A 75 14.99 -13.24 4.51
CA LEU A 75 14.85 -12.56 3.23
C LEU A 75 14.78 -13.71 2.23
N VAL A 76 13.66 -13.72 1.52
CA VAL A 76 13.23 -14.76 0.60
C VAL A 76 14.44 -15.35 -0.14
N PRO A 77 14.55 -16.68 -0.30
CA PRO A 77 15.68 -17.31 -0.96
C PRO A 77 15.93 -16.68 -2.34
N GLY A 78 17.14 -16.16 -2.56
CA GLY A 78 17.63 -15.72 -3.87
C GLY A 78 17.93 -14.23 -4.03
N VAL A 79 17.64 -13.38 -3.05
CA VAL A 79 18.06 -11.96 -3.12
C VAL A 79 19.38 -11.77 -2.39
N GLU A 80 20.47 -11.70 -3.15
CA GLU A 80 21.77 -11.30 -2.61
C GLU A 80 21.72 -9.84 -2.15
N THR A 81 21.85 -9.61 -0.85
CA THR A 81 21.73 -8.29 -0.22
C THR A 81 22.72 -7.26 -0.75
N GLY A 82 23.84 -7.70 -1.33
CA GLY A 82 24.87 -6.82 -1.91
C GLY A 82 24.49 -6.19 -3.27
N THR A 83 23.56 -6.78 -4.02
CA THR A 83 23.14 -6.29 -5.35
C THR A 83 21.68 -5.86 -5.40
N ALA A 84 20.92 -6.18 -4.35
CA ALA A 84 19.51 -5.84 -4.22
C ALA A 84 19.30 -4.32 -4.30
N LYS A 85 18.50 -3.89 -5.27
CA LYS A 85 18.06 -2.49 -5.38
C LYS A 85 16.61 -2.41 -4.98
N PHE A 86 16.34 -1.69 -3.89
CA PHE A 86 14.97 -1.38 -3.54
C PHE A 86 14.38 -0.43 -4.59
N PRO A 87 13.16 -0.69 -5.09
CA PRO A 87 12.31 -1.86 -4.82
C PRO A 87 12.39 -2.96 -5.89
N SER A 88 13.12 -2.74 -6.99
CA SER A 88 13.12 -3.59 -8.18
C SER A 88 13.51 -5.06 -7.94
N SER A 89 14.31 -5.32 -6.90
CA SER A 89 14.76 -6.68 -6.54
C SER A 89 13.78 -7.43 -5.63
N PHE A 90 12.61 -6.86 -5.32
CA PHE A 90 11.66 -7.44 -4.37
C PHE A 90 10.32 -7.80 -5.03
N TYR A 91 9.61 -8.74 -4.40
CA TYR A 91 8.27 -9.15 -4.78
C TYR A 91 7.20 -8.24 -4.17
N ALA A 92 6.08 -8.06 -4.86
CA ALA A 92 4.96 -7.21 -4.46
C ALA A 92 4.39 -7.59 -3.09
N VAL A 93 4.34 -8.89 -2.76
CA VAL A 93 3.92 -9.40 -1.44
C VAL A 93 4.78 -8.84 -0.29
N ASN A 94 6.10 -8.73 -0.49
CA ASN A 94 7.02 -8.19 0.51
C ASN A 94 6.77 -6.69 0.73
N LEU A 95 6.57 -5.95 -0.36
CA LEU A 95 6.25 -4.52 -0.28
C LEU A 95 4.89 -4.28 0.36
N HIS A 96 3.88 -5.07 0.01
CA HIS A 96 2.55 -4.97 0.60
C HIS A 96 2.60 -5.18 2.12
N LYS A 97 3.31 -6.21 2.57
CA LYS A 97 3.55 -6.46 3.99
C LYS A 97 4.27 -5.30 4.66
N ALA A 98 5.35 -4.79 4.05
CA ALA A 98 6.10 -3.67 4.59
C ALA A 98 5.23 -2.39 4.70
N PHE A 99 4.51 -2.01 3.65
CA PHE A 99 3.67 -0.82 3.65
C PHE A 99 2.52 -0.89 4.65
N SER A 100 1.97 -2.08 4.86
CA SER A 100 0.91 -2.32 5.85
C SER A 100 1.48 -2.25 7.27
N THR A 101 2.61 -2.91 7.51
CA THR A 101 3.27 -2.95 8.83
C THR A 101 3.74 -1.55 9.26
N PHE A 102 4.29 -0.77 8.31
CA PHE A 102 4.88 0.54 8.62
C PHE A 102 3.86 1.68 8.66
N LYS A 103 2.59 1.44 8.29
CA LYS A 103 1.52 2.46 8.34
C LYS A 103 1.24 2.95 9.77
N ALA A 104 1.57 2.14 10.77
CA ALA A 104 1.28 2.41 12.18
C ALA A 104 2.45 3.07 12.96
N THR A 105 3.57 3.39 12.30
CA THR A 105 4.81 3.76 13.00
C THR A 105 5.23 5.22 12.77
N ASN A 106 5.73 5.87 13.82
CA ASN A 106 6.38 7.19 13.73
C ASN A 106 7.59 7.18 12.78
N ARG A 107 7.88 8.31 12.12
CA ARG A 107 8.91 8.43 11.06
C ARG A 107 10.30 7.90 11.44
N LEU A 108 10.78 8.17 12.66
CA LEU A 108 12.09 7.68 13.14
C LEU A 108 12.15 6.15 13.28
N ARG A 109 11.02 5.51 13.63
CA ARG A 109 10.95 4.04 13.74
C ARG A 109 10.82 3.37 12.38
N LEU A 110 10.33 4.10 11.38
CA LEU A 110 10.11 3.58 10.03
C LEU A 110 11.43 3.33 9.29
N GLU A 111 12.44 4.18 9.50
CA GLU A 111 13.81 3.96 9.03
C GLU A 111 14.37 2.65 9.57
N THR A 112 14.44 2.49 10.89
CA THR A 112 14.96 1.26 11.51
C THR A 112 14.18 0.01 11.09
N GLN A 113 12.85 0.09 11.00
CA GLN A 113 12.03 -1.03 10.53
C GLN A 113 12.32 -1.38 9.07
N PHE A 114 12.51 -0.39 8.20
CA PHE A 114 12.85 -0.62 6.80
C PHE A 114 14.21 -1.29 6.67
N GLU A 115 15.24 -0.75 7.33
CA GLU A 115 16.59 -1.29 7.25
C GLU A 115 16.66 -2.71 7.81
N ASN A 116 15.94 -2.99 8.89
CA ASN A 116 15.84 -4.34 9.44
C ASN A 116 15.09 -5.32 8.50
N PHE A 117 14.03 -4.85 7.83
CA PHE A 117 13.20 -5.71 6.99
C PHE A 117 13.85 -6.01 5.63
N PHE A 118 14.41 -4.99 4.98
CA PHE A 118 14.98 -5.11 3.64
C PHE A 118 16.50 -5.29 3.63
N GLN A 119 17.18 -5.10 4.76
CA GLN A 119 18.65 -5.09 4.86
C GLN A 119 19.30 -4.14 3.86
N LEU A 120 18.66 -2.98 3.65
CA LEU A 120 19.11 -1.94 2.73
C LEU A 120 19.06 -0.57 3.42
N PRO A 121 19.95 0.36 3.06
CA PRO A 121 19.96 1.69 3.64
C PRO A 121 18.66 2.44 3.34
N TRP A 122 18.14 3.13 4.34
CA TRP A 122 16.89 3.86 4.24
C TRP A 122 17.00 5.06 3.28
N LYS A 123 16.03 5.17 2.37
CA LYS A 123 15.85 6.35 1.50
C LYS A 123 14.38 6.75 1.48
N SER A 124 14.04 7.74 2.30
CA SER A 124 12.67 8.23 2.46
C SER A 124 12.00 8.61 1.13
N SER A 125 12.68 9.36 0.26
CA SER A 125 12.15 9.77 -1.04
C SER A 125 11.77 8.57 -1.92
N THR A 126 12.65 7.56 -1.99
CA THR A 126 12.41 6.32 -2.72
C THR A 126 11.23 5.55 -2.13
N TYR A 127 11.22 5.35 -0.80
CA TYR A 127 10.14 4.64 -0.14
C TYR A 127 8.77 5.29 -0.37
N TYR A 128 8.64 6.59 -0.08
CA TYR A 128 7.35 7.27 -0.21
C TYR A 128 6.89 7.36 -1.66
N ASN A 129 7.82 7.55 -2.61
CA ASN A 129 7.49 7.53 -4.04
C ASN A 129 6.91 6.17 -4.44
N HIS A 130 7.57 5.07 -4.08
CA HIS A 130 7.08 3.74 -4.43
C HIS A 130 5.81 3.34 -3.67
N ARG A 131 5.65 3.77 -2.41
CA ARG A 131 4.40 3.59 -1.67
C ARG A 131 3.25 4.34 -2.33
N ALA A 132 3.46 5.59 -2.74
CA ALA A 132 2.45 6.36 -3.46
C ALA A 132 2.10 5.70 -4.80
N ARG A 133 3.11 5.23 -5.56
CA ARG A 133 2.87 4.48 -6.80
C ARG A 133 2.04 3.23 -6.56
N TRP A 134 2.39 2.41 -5.57
CA TRP A 134 1.63 1.23 -5.19
C TRP A 134 0.16 1.58 -4.90
N LEU A 135 -0.09 2.58 -4.06
CA LEU A 135 -1.45 2.97 -3.67
C LEU A 135 -2.29 3.54 -4.82
N ASN A 136 -1.65 4.11 -5.86
CA ASN A 136 -2.34 4.65 -7.03
C ASN A 136 -2.72 3.59 -8.08
N VAL A 137 -2.20 2.36 -7.96
CA VAL A 137 -2.60 1.27 -8.87
C VAL A 137 -3.98 0.71 -8.46
N PRO A 138 -4.84 0.31 -9.42
CA PRO A 138 -6.11 -0.36 -9.12
C PRO A 138 -5.96 -1.49 -8.10
N HIS A 139 -6.98 -1.66 -7.26
CA HIS A 139 -6.96 -2.66 -6.20
C HIS A 139 -6.76 -4.08 -6.74
N ASP A 140 -7.50 -4.45 -7.78
CA ASP A 140 -7.44 -5.78 -8.38
C ASP A 140 -6.04 -6.12 -8.92
N ALA A 141 -5.35 -5.14 -9.51
CA ALA A 141 -4.00 -5.32 -9.99
C ALA A 141 -3.00 -5.54 -8.84
N ARG A 142 -3.16 -4.84 -7.72
CA ARG A 142 -2.35 -5.07 -6.52
C ARG A 142 -2.59 -6.45 -5.94
N ASP A 143 -3.85 -6.87 -5.84
CA ASP A 143 -4.22 -8.19 -5.32
C ASP A 143 -3.67 -9.31 -6.20
N ASN A 144 -3.75 -9.17 -7.53
CA ASN A 144 -3.15 -10.12 -8.47
C ASN A 144 -1.62 -10.23 -8.26
N ALA A 145 -0.93 -9.10 -8.12
CA ALA A 145 0.52 -9.09 -7.88
C ALA A 145 0.92 -9.69 -6.51
N VAL A 146 0.09 -9.51 -5.48
CA VAL A 146 0.30 -10.12 -4.15
C VAL A 146 0.01 -11.62 -4.20
N THR A 147 -1.05 -12.04 -4.89
CA THR A 147 -1.45 -13.45 -5.07
C THR A 147 -0.44 -14.24 -5.90
N ALA A 148 0.27 -13.56 -6.81
CA ALA A 148 1.39 -14.16 -7.55
C ALA A 148 2.62 -14.47 -6.66
N GLU A 149 2.64 -14.05 -5.40
CA GLU A 149 3.68 -14.36 -4.40
C GLU A 149 5.13 -14.18 -4.91
N TYR A 150 5.91 -15.27 -4.95
CA TYR A 150 7.32 -15.32 -5.33
C TYR A 150 7.54 -15.78 -6.78
N THR A 151 6.55 -15.57 -7.64
CA THR A 151 6.66 -15.82 -9.09
C THR A 151 7.18 -14.59 -9.82
N GLU A 152 7.52 -14.76 -11.10
CA GLU A 152 7.97 -13.62 -11.92
C GLU A 152 6.90 -12.52 -12.03
N ASP A 153 5.61 -12.90 -12.07
CA ASP A 153 4.48 -11.95 -12.10
C ASP A 153 4.31 -11.21 -10.78
N GLY A 154 4.77 -11.81 -9.68
CA GLY A 154 4.87 -11.18 -8.37
C GLY A 154 6.04 -10.19 -8.25
N GLN A 155 6.94 -10.08 -9.25
CA GLN A 155 8.05 -9.14 -9.17
C GLN A 155 7.57 -7.69 -9.28
N TYR A 156 7.98 -6.87 -8.32
CA TYR A 156 7.55 -5.48 -8.27
C TYR A 156 8.07 -4.64 -9.46
N SER A 157 9.24 -4.99 -9.99
CA SER A 157 9.80 -4.36 -11.20
C SER A 157 8.91 -4.57 -12.43
N ARG A 158 8.40 -5.80 -12.65
CA ARG A 158 7.47 -6.11 -13.73
C ARG A 158 6.11 -5.44 -13.50
N PHE A 159 5.59 -5.51 -12.28
CA PHE A 159 4.36 -4.83 -11.90
C PHE A 159 4.40 -3.32 -12.21
N LEU A 160 5.49 -2.64 -11.86
CA LEU A 160 5.65 -1.21 -12.15
C LEU A 160 5.89 -0.88 -13.63
N ALA A 161 6.39 -1.83 -14.42
CA ALA A 161 6.55 -1.64 -15.85
C ALA A 161 5.17 -1.60 -16.55
N VAL A 162 4.24 -2.43 -16.10
CA VAL A 162 2.84 -2.45 -16.58
C VAL A 162 2.08 -1.20 -16.09
N HIS A 163 2.31 -0.81 -14.83
CA HIS A 163 1.66 0.35 -14.21
C HIS A 163 2.63 1.53 -14.06
N ALA A 164 3.28 1.91 -15.17
CA ALA A 164 4.17 3.05 -15.19
C ALA A 164 3.41 4.34 -14.80
N ALA A 165 4.00 5.16 -13.93
CA ALA A 165 3.39 6.44 -13.59
C ALA A 165 3.51 7.38 -14.80
N LYS A 166 2.43 8.11 -15.12
CA LYS A 166 2.42 9.12 -16.22
C LYS A 166 3.59 10.11 -16.10
N ASP A 167 4.01 10.48 -14.89
CA ASP A 167 5.18 11.34 -14.65
C ASP A 167 6.52 10.74 -15.08
N ALA A 168 6.67 9.41 -15.06
CA ALA A 168 7.89 8.74 -15.50
C ALA A 168 8.05 8.84 -17.02
N GLU A 169 6.95 8.74 -17.76
CA GLU A 169 6.93 8.97 -19.22
C GLU A 169 7.23 10.43 -19.54
N VAL A 170 6.63 11.37 -18.81
CA VAL A 170 6.90 12.82 -18.98
C VAL A 170 8.38 13.16 -18.69
N LYS A 171 8.98 12.58 -17.64
CA LYS A 171 10.42 12.76 -17.35
C LYS A 171 11.33 12.05 -18.35
N ALA A 172 10.97 10.86 -18.82
CA ALA A 172 11.73 10.13 -19.82
C ALA A 172 11.69 10.84 -21.19
N ALA A 173 10.52 11.39 -21.56
CA ALA A 173 10.35 12.22 -22.75
C ALA A 173 11.19 13.51 -22.66
N LYS A 174 11.19 14.19 -21.50
CA LYS A 174 12.00 15.40 -21.28
C LYS A 174 13.52 15.19 -21.30
N ARG A 175 14.02 13.96 -21.13
CA ARG A 175 15.46 13.64 -21.24
C ARG A 175 15.91 13.28 -22.65
N LYS A 176 14.97 13.05 -23.56
CA LYS A 176 15.24 12.75 -24.98
C LYS A 176 15.21 13.98 -25.89
N LEU A 177 14.79 15.13 -25.35
CA LEU A 177 14.94 16.47 -25.94
C LEU A 177 16.23 17.10 -25.41
#